data_AF-P84809-F1
#
_entry.id   AF-P84809-F1
#
_cell.length_a   1.000
_cell.length_b   1.000
_cell.length_c   1.000
_cell.angle_alpha   90.00
_cell.angle_beta   90.00
_cell.angle_gamma   90.00
#
_symmetry.space_group_name_H-M   'P 1'
#
loop_
_entity.id
_entity.type
_entity.pdbx_description
1 polymer ?
#
loop_
_entity_poly.entity_id
_entity_poly.type
_entity_poly.pdbx_seq_one_letter_code
_entity_poly.pdbx_strand_id
1 'polypeptide(L)'
;MISVQVIFIAFISIIAFSMVCGGNVFPNRELGILYGCKGYGNAFCDKVCKMHLARGGGRCGEPNPVMWACECIDIDEDNGYFLNALEKQCPLLKG
;
A
#
# COMPACT_ATOMS: atom_id res chain seq x y z
N MET A 1 19.40 -34.35 2.32
CA MET A 1 19.23 -33.44 3.48
C MET A 1 19.38 -32.03 2.96
N ILE A 2 18.28 -31.27 2.87
CA ILE A 2 18.36 -29.86 2.49
C ILE A 2 18.88 -29.12 3.72
N SER A 3 20.05 -28.48 3.59
CA SER A 3 20.65 -27.74 4.71
C SER A 3 19.71 -26.59 5.08
N VAL A 4 19.47 -26.37 6.38
CA VAL A 4 18.59 -25.31 6.90
C VAL A 4 18.96 -23.93 6.34
N GLN A 5 20.25 -23.73 6.02
CA GLN A 5 20.74 -22.52 5.34
C GLN A 5 20.09 -22.28 3.96
N VAL A 6 19.83 -23.33 3.18
CA VAL A 6 19.21 -23.21 1.84
C VAL A 6 17.76 -22.77 1.95
N ILE A 7 17.03 -23.28 2.95
CA ILE A 7 15.64 -22.88 3.22
C ILE A 7 15.59 -21.42 3.65
N PHE A 8 16.53 -21.01 4.51
CA PHE A 8 16.60 -19.62 5.00
C PHE A 8 16.91 -18.63 3.87
N ILE A 9 17.84 -18.97 2.98
CA ILE A 9 18.17 -18.15 1.81
C ILE A 9 16.97 -18.06 0.86
N ALA A 10 16.28 -19.18 0.61
CA ALA A 10 15.06 -19.17 -0.21
C ALA A 10 13.99 -18.26 0.39
N PHE A 11 13.75 -18.33 1.71
CA PHE A 11 12.80 -17.45 2.39
C PHE A 11 13.19 -15.96 2.28
N ILE A 12 14.45 -15.61 2.58
CA ILE A 12 14.92 -14.23 2.44
C ILE A 12 14.79 -13.75 0.99
N SER A 13 15.09 -14.61 0.02
CA SER A 13 14.94 -14.26 -1.39
C SER A 13 13.49 -14.03 -1.78
N ILE A 14 12.53 -14.84 -1.31
CA ILE A 14 11.10 -14.65 -1.59
C ILE A 14 10.62 -13.33 -0.99
N ILE A 15 10.98 -13.04 0.27
CA ILE A 15 10.65 -11.77 0.93
C ILE A 15 11.30 -10.59 0.17
N ALA A 16 12.54 -10.73 -0.28
CA ALA A 16 13.22 -9.70 -1.07
C ALA A 16 12.58 -9.49 -2.44
N PHE A 17 12.12 -10.55 -3.12
CA PHE A 17 11.45 -10.45 -4.41
C PHE A 17 10.03 -9.90 -4.29
N SER A 18 9.28 -10.26 -3.24
CA SER A 18 7.95 -9.71 -3.03
C SER A 18 8.00 -8.22 -2.71
N MET A 19 9.04 -7.77 -1.99
CA MET A 19 9.33 -6.35 -1.75
C MET A 19 9.67 -5.51 -3.01
N VAL A 20 9.93 -6.13 -4.17
CA VAL A 20 10.38 -5.44 -5.40
C VAL A 20 9.22 -5.14 -6.36
N CYS A 21 8.09 -5.83 -6.24
CA CYS A 21 6.91 -5.56 -7.06
C CYS A 21 6.00 -4.52 -6.40
N GLY A 22 6.51 -3.30 -6.30
CA GLY A 22 5.73 -2.13 -5.93
C GLY A 22 4.84 -1.67 -7.10
N GLY A 23 3.52 -1.63 -6.91
CA GLY A 23 2.59 -1.08 -7.90
C GLY A 23 2.17 0.34 -7.54
N ASN A 24 1.85 1.17 -8.55
CA ASN A 24 1.18 2.45 -8.29
C ASN A 24 -0.33 2.20 -8.21
N VAL A 25 -0.95 2.59 -7.09
CA VAL A 25 -2.38 2.34 -6.87
C VAL A 25 -3.08 3.56 -6.31
N PHE A 26 -4.36 3.69 -6.60
CA PHE A 26 -5.25 4.60 -5.89
C PHE A 26 -5.90 3.83 -4.73
N PRO A 27 -5.39 3.93 -3.48
CA PRO A 27 -5.96 3.17 -2.38
C PRO A 27 -7.40 3.61 -2.11
N ASN A 28 -8.23 2.63 -1.79
CA ASN A 28 -9.59 2.86 -1.34
C ASN A 28 -9.62 2.94 0.20
N ARG A 29 -10.52 3.78 0.72
CA ARG A 29 -11.15 3.62 2.04
C ARG A 29 -12.15 2.47 2.02
N GLU A 30 -12.84 2.28 3.14
CA GLU A 30 -14.03 1.44 3.25
C GLU A 30 -14.99 1.64 2.07
N LEU A 31 -15.57 0.52 1.60
CA LEU A 31 -16.59 0.47 0.56
C LEU A 31 -16.15 0.98 -0.83
N GLY A 32 -14.83 1.02 -1.11
CA GLY A 32 -14.32 1.38 -2.43
C GLY A 32 -14.29 2.89 -2.70
N ILE A 33 -14.39 3.72 -1.65
CA ILE A 33 -14.29 5.18 -1.78
C ILE A 33 -12.82 5.59 -1.82
N LEU A 34 -12.39 6.34 -2.84
CA LEU A 34 -11.01 6.82 -2.93
C LEU A 34 -10.70 7.96 -1.94
N TYR A 35 -9.43 8.07 -1.51
CA TYR A 35 -8.97 9.20 -0.71
C TYR A 35 -8.89 10.48 -1.55
N GLY A 36 -9.91 11.32 -1.48
CA GLY A 36 -9.95 12.60 -2.17
C GLY A 36 -8.85 13.56 -1.68
N CYS A 37 -8.16 14.22 -2.60
CA CYS A 37 -7.02 15.10 -2.28
C CYS A 37 -7.17 16.54 -2.78
N LYS A 38 -8.31 16.86 -3.42
CA LYS A 38 -8.62 18.21 -3.89
C LYS A 38 -8.62 19.20 -2.71
N GLY A 39 -7.68 20.14 -2.71
CA GLY A 39 -7.52 21.16 -1.65
C GLY A 39 -6.54 20.80 -0.53
N TYR A 40 -6.14 19.52 -0.39
CA TYR A 40 -5.13 19.09 0.60
C TYR A 40 -3.73 18.92 -0.02
N GLY A 41 -3.67 18.56 -1.30
CA GLY A 41 -2.43 18.39 -2.06
C GLY A 41 -1.63 17.14 -1.69
N ASN A 42 -0.39 17.08 -2.20
CA ASN A 42 0.45 15.87 -2.12
C ASN A 42 0.82 15.48 -0.69
N ALA A 43 1.03 16.44 0.22
CA ALA A 43 1.41 16.15 1.61
C ALA A 43 0.35 15.32 2.37
N PHE A 44 -0.93 15.49 2.02
CA PHE A 44 -2.00 14.64 2.55
C PHE A 44 -1.90 13.22 1.99
N CYS A 45 -1.71 13.09 0.67
CA CYS A 45 -1.55 11.80 0.03
C CYS A 45 -0.33 11.05 0.54
N ASP A 46 0.76 11.74 0.83
CA ASP A 46 1.97 11.16 1.41
C ASP A 46 1.69 10.50 2.77
N LYS A 47 0.82 11.11 3.59
CA LYS A 47 0.37 10.51 4.85
C LYS A 47 -0.53 9.31 4.62
N VAL A 48 -1.49 9.40 3.70
CA VAL A 48 -2.37 8.28 3.31
C VAL A 48 -1.55 7.10 2.82
N CYS A 49 -0.60 7.34 1.93
CA CYS A 49 0.24 6.31 1.35
C CYS A 49 1.19 5.67 2.36
N LYS A 50 1.67 6.42 3.35
CA LYS A 50 2.38 5.85 4.51
C LYS A 50 1.50 4.93 5.34
N MET A 51 0.21 5.24 5.53
CA MET A 51 -0.73 4.32 6.21
C MET A 51 -0.95 3.04 5.41
N HIS A 52 -0.89 3.14 4.08
CA HIS A 52 -0.94 2.01 3.16
C HIS A 52 0.43 1.36 2.90
N LEU A 53 1.45 1.72 3.67
CA LEU A 53 2.81 1.17 3.60
C LEU A 53 3.46 1.28 2.20
N ALA A 54 3.12 2.32 1.45
CA ALA A 54 3.73 2.62 0.17
C ALA A 54 5.11 3.27 0.36
N ARG A 55 6.09 2.84 -0.44
CA ARG A 55 7.49 3.29 -0.29
C ARG A 55 7.79 4.57 -1.04
N GLY A 56 7.16 4.76 -2.20
CA GLY A 56 7.40 5.91 -3.09
C GLY A 56 6.66 7.18 -2.67
N GLY A 57 5.83 7.12 -1.62
CA GLY A 57 5.02 8.23 -1.15
C GLY A 57 3.67 8.33 -1.86
N GLY A 58 3.07 9.51 -1.77
CA GLY A 58 1.73 9.78 -2.29
C GLY A 58 1.63 11.09 -3.05
N ARG A 59 1.00 11.04 -4.22
CA ARG A 59 0.69 12.22 -5.03
C ARG A 59 -0.81 12.36 -5.24
N CYS A 60 -1.26 13.61 -5.36
CA CYS A 60 -2.64 13.90 -5.72
C CYS A 60 -2.77 13.83 -7.25
N GLY A 61 -3.53 12.85 -7.74
CA GLY A 61 -3.75 12.61 -9.16
C GLY A 61 -5.23 12.51 -9.52
N GLU A 62 -5.55 12.58 -10.80
CA GLU A 62 -6.92 12.40 -11.31
C GLU A 62 -7.10 10.99 -11.88
N PRO A 63 -7.65 10.01 -11.12
CA PRO A 63 -8.05 8.74 -11.70
C PRO A 63 -9.17 8.90 -12.75
N ASN A 64 -9.93 9.99 -12.69
CA ASN A 64 -10.92 10.37 -13.70
C ASN A 64 -11.05 11.92 -13.78
N PRO A 65 -11.62 12.48 -14.85
CA PRO A 65 -11.62 13.93 -15.13
C PRO A 65 -12.37 14.82 -14.12
N VAL A 66 -12.97 14.24 -13.08
CA VAL A 66 -13.83 14.92 -12.11
C VAL A 66 -13.48 14.60 -10.66
N MET A 67 -12.49 13.73 -10.42
CA MET A 67 -12.10 13.29 -9.09
C MET A 67 -10.59 13.34 -8.96
N TRP A 68 -10.12 14.07 -7.95
CA TRP A 68 -8.73 14.06 -7.52
C TRP A 68 -8.60 13.12 -6.34
N ALA A 69 -7.82 12.07 -6.49
CA ALA A 69 -7.56 11.08 -5.46
C ALA A 69 -6.06 10.90 -5.21
N CYS A 70 -5.73 10.40 -4.03
CA CYS A 70 -4.37 10.02 -3.72
C CYS A 70 -3.96 8.78 -4.51
N GLU A 71 -2.81 8.88 -5.16
CA GLU A 71 -2.10 7.79 -5.80
C GLU A 71 -0.85 7.49 -4.98
N CYS A 72 -0.72 6.24 -4.55
CA CYS A 72 0.41 5.74 -3.80
C CYS A 72 1.39 5.06 -4.74
N ILE A 73 2.66 5.42 -4.62
CA ILE A 73 3.74 4.93 -5.47
C ILE A 73 4.45 3.80 -4.73
N ASP A 74 4.74 2.72 -5.45
CA ASP A 74 5.41 1.53 -4.92
C ASP A 74 4.71 0.99 -3.67
N ILE A 75 3.41 0.70 -3.78
CA ILE A 75 2.71 -0.06 -2.75
C ILE A 75 3.20 -1.50 -2.82
N ASP A 76 3.68 -2.02 -1.69
CA ASP A 76 4.09 -3.43 -1.58
C ASP A 76 2.82 -4.30 -1.66
N GLU A 77 2.69 -5.18 -2.66
CA GLU A 77 1.48 -6.01 -2.81
C GLU A 77 1.23 -6.91 -1.59
N ASP A 78 2.30 -7.34 -0.91
CA ASP A 78 2.22 -8.09 0.35
C ASP A 78 1.58 -7.25 1.47
N ASN A 79 1.81 -5.93 1.48
CA ASN A 79 1.18 -5.04 2.44
C ASN A 79 -0.31 -4.84 2.16
N GLY A 80 -0.75 -4.94 0.90
CA GLY A 80 -2.18 -4.96 0.57
C GLY A 80 -2.91 -6.12 1.24
N TYR A 81 -2.33 -7.33 1.19
CA TYR A 81 -2.85 -8.50 1.90
C TYR A 81 -2.72 -8.37 3.41
N PHE A 82 -1.58 -7.88 3.90
CA PHE A 82 -1.34 -7.70 5.33
C PHE A 82 -2.30 -6.68 5.95
N LEU A 83 -2.52 -5.54 5.30
CA LEU A 83 -3.47 -4.52 5.74
C LEU A 83 -4.91 -5.03 5.70
N ASN A 84 -5.30 -5.75 4.64
CA ASN A 84 -6.64 -6.34 4.54
C ASN A 84 -6.87 -7.44 5.60
N ALA A 85 -5.81 -8.18 5.96
CA ALA A 85 -5.82 -9.11 7.08
C ALA A 85 -5.86 -8.39 8.44
N LEU A 86 -5.14 -7.27 8.59
CA LEU A 86 -5.13 -6.45 9.80
C LEU A 86 -6.47 -5.74 10.02
N GLU A 87 -7.12 -5.28 8.95
CA GLU A 87 -8.44 -4.64 8.97
C GLU A 87 -9.53 -5.63 9.40
N LYS A 88 -9.41 -6.92 9.00
CA LYS A 88 -10.24 -8.00 9.52
C LYS A 88 -9.99 -8.33 10.99
N GLN A 89 -8.78 -8.12 11.50
CA GLN A 89 -8.43 -8.43 12.89
C GLN A 89 -8.61 -7.24 13.86
N CYS A 90 -8.58 -6.01 13.35
CA CYS A 90 -8.65 -4.78 14.14
C CYS A 90 -9.71 -3.82 13.58
N PRO A 91 -11.00 -4.00 13.93
CA PRO A 91 -12.07 -3.06 13.55
C PRO A 91 -11.90 -1.65 14.15
N LEU A 92 -10.93 -1.44 15.05
CA LEU A 92 -10.63 -0.18 15.72
C LEU A 92 -9.78 0.80 14.88
N LEU A 93 -9.30 0.41 13.70
CA LEU A 93 -8.70 1.36 12.75
C LEU A 93 -9.76 2.20 12.00
N LYS A 94 -11.06 1.93 12.23
CA LYS A 94 -12.17 2.82 11.89
C LYS A 94 -12.18 4.03 12.82
N GLY A 95 -11.26 4.96 12.60
CA GLY A 95 -11.23 6.29 13.23
C GLY A 95 -11.57 7.38 12.22
#